data_AF-A0A9D6S1E5-F1
#
_entry.id   AF-A0A9D6S1E5-F1
#
_cell.length_a   1.000
_cell.length_b   1.000
_cell.length_c   1.000
_cell.angle_alpha   90.00
_cell.angle_beta   90.00
_cell.angle_gamma   90.00
#
_symmetry.space_group_name_H-M   'P 1'
#
loop_
_entity.id
_entity.type
_entity.pdbx_description
1 polymer ?
#
loop_
_entity_poly.entity_id
_entity_poly.type
_entity_poly.pdbx_seq_one_letter_code
_entity_poly.pdbx_strand_id
1 'polypeptide(L)'
;MKKGYSFLLFLLFTVTCTLSTVYASSLYDINQKVCTRFEEDVSRLAAIMEELRRRKGIQETRVAFGNVDTQIESADYWITYAAEAIAYQRAKDFSSAGTLRSNLENLKGKVLKAKGEVKKALNE
;
A
#
# COMPACT_ATOMS: atom_id res chain seq x y z
N MET A 1 -25.61 43.92 36.61
CA MET A 1 -24.45 43.39 35.85
C MET A 1 -24.68 41.93 35.44
N LYS A 2 -25.33 41.65 34.30
CA LYS A 2 -25.37 40.29 33.69
C LYS A 2 -25.62 40.42 32.17
N LYS A 3 -24.65 40.93 31.42
CA LYS A 3 -24.69 41.00 29.92
C LYS A 3 -23.41 40.47 29.26
N GLY A 4 -22.50 39.83 30.01
CA GLY A 4 -21.21 39.36 29.49
C GLY A 4 -21.21 37.92 28.95
N TYR A 5 -22.07 37.03 29.45
CA TYR A 5 -22.01 35.60 29.13
C TYR A 5 -22.66 35.22 27.79
N SER A 6 -23.59 36.02 27.28
CA SER A 6 -24.31 35.71 26.04
C SER A 6 -23.49 35.95 24.77
N PHE A 7 -22.54 36.90 24.82
CA PHE A 7 -21.66 37.21 23.69
C PHE A 7 -20.51 36.21 23.57
N LEU A 8 -19.99 35.75 24.71
CA LEU A 8 -18.94 34.72 24.79
C LEU A 8 -19.45 33.35 24.32
N LEU A 9 -20.71 33.00 24.61
CA LEU A 9 -21.33 31.76 24.09
C LEU A 9 -21.54 31.79 22.57
N PHE A 10 -21.87 32.97 22.01
CA PHE A 10 -22.08 33.14 20.56
C PHE A 10 -20.75 33.08 19.78
N LEU A 11 -19.67 33.59 20.38
CA LEU A 11 -18.30 33.49 19.84
C LEU A 11 -17.75 32.06 19.92
N LEU A 12 -18.07 31.29 20.97
CA LEU A 12 -17.71 29.88 21.07
C LEU A 12 -18.48 28.98 20.07
N PHE A 13 -19.73 29.33 19.73
CA PHE A 13 -20.53 28.59 18.76
C PHE A 13 -20.07 28.80 17.30
N THR A 14 -19.54 29.97 16.97
CA THR A 14 -18.99 30.26 15.62
C THR A 14 -17.61 29.63 15.40
N VAL A 15 -16.83 29.42 16.46
CA VAL A 15 -15.50 28.77 16.39
C VAL A 15 -15.59 27.25 16.28
N THR A 16 -16.62 26.59 16.82
CA THR A 16 -16.76 25.12 16.71
C THR A 16 -17.42 24.66 15.41
N CYS A 17 -18.12 25.54 14.69
CA CYS A 17 -18.81 25.18 13.45
C CYS A 17 -17.94 25.25 12.19
N THR A 18 -16.73 25.83 12.27
CA THR A 18 -15.82 25.99 11.12
C THR A 18 -14.68 24.96 11.06
N LEU A 19 -14.57 24.06 12.05
CA LEU A 19 -13.51 23.03 12.10
C LEU A 19 -13.91 21.66 11.52
N SER A 20 -14.97 21.61 10.71
CA SER A 20 -15.33 20.42 9.93
C SER A 20 -15.00 20.60 8.45
N THR A 21 -13.83 21.15 8.13
CA THR A 21 -13.23 20.94 6.81
C THR A 21 -12.66 19.54 6.78
N VAL A 22 -13.55 18.55 6.61
CA VAL A 22 -13.15 17.23 6.11
C VAL A 22 -12.47 17.50 4.78
N TYR A 23 -11.14 17.53 4.77
CA TYR A 23 -10.36 17.60 3.53
C TYR A 23 -10.80 16.40 2.70
N ALA A 24 -11.58 16.64 1.65
CA ALA A 24 -11.84 15.64 0.64
C ALA A 24 -10.47 15.27 0.05
N SER A 25 -9.89 14.15 0.50
CA SER A 25 -8.60 13.69 0.00
C SER A 25 -8.74 13.47 -1.49
N SER A 26 -7.81 14.04 -2.28
CA SER A 26 -7.86 13.87 -3.72
C SER A 26 -7.72 12.38 -4.06
N LEU A 27 -8.26 11.95 -5.21
CA LEU A 27 -8.09 10.57 -5.67
C LEU A 27 -6.61 10.21 -5.80
N TYR A 28 -5.78 11.19 -6.16
CA TYR A 28 -4.33 11.08 -6.18
C TYR A 28 -3.77 10.79 -4.78
N ASP A 29 -4.14 11.56 -3.76
CA ASP A 29 -3.65 11.36 -2.39
C ASP A 29 -4.05 10.00 -1.82
N ILE A 30 -5.29 9.57 -2.10
CA ILE A 30 -5.77 8.23 -1.73
C ILE A 30 -4.92 7.16 -2.41
N ASN A 31 -4.65 7.32 -3.72
CA ASN A 31 -3.83 6.39 -4.48
C ASN A 31 -2.41 6.30 -3.91
N GLN A 32 -1.74 7.43 -3.69
CA GLN A 32 -0.38 7.47 -3.13
C GLN A 32 -0.35 6.82 -1.74
N LYS A 33 -1.30 7.16 -0.86
CA LYS A 33 -1.35 6.62 0.50
C LYS A 33 -1.50 5.09 0.52
N VAL A 34 -2.35 4.54 -0.35
CA VAL A 34 -2.53 3.08 -0.44
C VAL A 34 -1.31 2.42 -1.05
N CYS A 35 -0.74 3.01 -2.10
CA CYS A 35 0.47 2.49 -2.73
C CYS A 35 1.67 2.45 -1.75
N THR A 36 1.88 3.49 -0.96
CA THR A 36 2.93 3.52 0.07
C THR A 36 2.80 2.35 1.06
N ARG A 37 1.57 2.05 1.52
CA ARG A 37 1.34 0.92 2.42
C ARG A 37 1.66 -0.42 1.77
N PHE A 38 1.26 -0.61 0.52
CA PHE A 38 1.59 -1.83 -0.22
C PHE A 38 3.08 -1.95 -0.52
N GLU A 39 3.76 -0.83 -0.76
CA GLU A 39 5.22 -0.81 -0.96
C GLU A 39 5.96 -1.22 0.30
N GLU A 40 5.54 -0.75 1.47
CA GLU A 40 6.07 -1.22 2.75
C GLU A 40 5.86 -2.73 2.93
N ASP A 41 4.67 -3.25 2.63
CA ASP A 41 4.38 -4.67 2.74
C ASP A 41 5.24 -5.51 1.80
N VAL A 42 5.37 -5.10 0.53
CA VAL A 42 6.23 -5.78 -0.45
C VAL A 42 7.70 -5.69 -0.06
N SER A 43 8.16 -4.58 0.49
CA SER A 43 9.53 -4.42 0.99
C SER A 43 9.83 -5.37 2.15
N ARG A 44 8.87 -5.55 3.07
CA ARG A 44 8.99 -6.54 4.15
C ARG A 44 9.07 -7.97 3.61
N LEU A 45 8.26 -8.30 2.59
CA LEU A 45 8.31 -9.61 1.94
C LEU A 45 9.66 -9.86 1.26
N ALA A 46 10.22 -8.85 0.57
CA ALA A 46 11.53 -8.93 -0.04
C ALA A 46 12.64 -9.20 1.00
N ALA A 47 12.62 -8.49 2.13
CA ALA A 47 13.58 -8.69 3.22
C ALA A 47 13.49 -10.11 3.83
N ILE A 48 12.26 -10.65 3.97
CA ILE A 48 12.06 -12.03 4.44
C ILE A 48 12.69 -13.03 3.46
N MET A 49 12.47 -12.84 2.16
CA MET A 49 13.05 -13.72 1.14
C MET A 49 14.57 -13.61 1.05
N GLU A 50 15.13 -12.42 1.22
CA GLU A 50 16.58 -12.22 1.27
C GLU A 50 17.22 -12.99 2.44
N GLU A 51 16.61 -12.91 3.62
CA GLU A 51 17.07 -13.69 4.79
C GLU A 51 16.89 -15.20 4.58
N LEU A 52 15.79 -15.66 3.96
CA LEU A 52 15.59 -17.08 3.63
C LEU A 52 16.66 -17.59 2.66
N ARG A 53 16.93 -16.84 1.58
CA ARG A 53 17.98 -17.17 0.59
C ARG A 53 19.33 -17.27 1.27
N ARG A 54 19.67 -16.30 2.14
CA ARG A 54 20.90 -16.30 2.92
C ARG A 54 21.03 -17.57 3.78
N ARG A 55 19.96 -18.01 4.45
CA ARG A 55 19.95 -19.24 5.25
C ARG A 55 20.09 -20.51 4.42
N LYS A 56 19.52 -20.53 3.21
CA LYS A 56 19.62 -21.65 2.26
C LYS A 56 20.90 -21.63 1.42
N GLY A 57 21.79 -20.65 1.61
CA GLY A 57 23.04 -20.53 0.87
C GLY A 57 22.87 -20.14 -0.60
N ILE A 58 21.70 -19.60 -0.99
CA ILE A 58 21.39 -19.21 -2.36
C ILE A 58 21.98 -17.82 -2.61
N GLN A 59 23.03 -17.76 -3.45
CA GLN A 59 23.75 -16.53 -3.78
C GLN A 59 23.34 -15.90 -5.12
N GLU A 60 22.49 -16.59 -5.88
CA GLU A 60 22.04 -16.08 -7.17
C GLU A 60 21.31 -14.75 -7.01
N THR A 61 21.35 -13.91 -8.05
CA THR A 61 20.60 -12.65 -8.03
C THR A 61 19.12 -12.96 -8.26
N ARG A 62 18.19 -12.19 -7.66
CA ARG A 62 16.74 -12.33 -7.93
C ARG A 62 16.50 -12.12 -9.44
N VAL A 63 16.27 -13.19 -10.19
CA VAL A 63 15.99 -13.09 -11.63
C VAL A 63 14.47 -13.11 -11.82
N ALA A 64 13.91 -12.00 -12.31
CA ALA A 64 12.47 -11.88 -12.58
C ALA A 64 12.03 -12.60 -13.87
N PHE A 65 12.97 -13.16 -14.62
CA PHE A 65 12.76 -13.75 -15.93
C PHE A 65 13.46 -15.11 -16.01
N GLY A 66 12.69 -16.19 -16.14
CA GLY A 66 13.18 -17.56 -16.19
C GLY A 66 12.06 -18.57 -15.93
N ASN A 67 12.37 -19.86 -16.00
CA ASN A 67 11.47 -20.89 -15.49
C ASN A 67 11.39 -20.73 -13.96
N VAL A 68 10.17 -20.70 -13.43
CA VAL A 68 9.93 -20.69 -11.98
C VAL A 68 9.91 -22.14 -11.52
N ASP A 69 11.08 -22.66 -11.18
CA ASP A 69 11.26 -24.09 -10.89
C ASP A 69 11.23 -24.37 -9.38
N THR A 70 11.44 -23.34 -8.54
CA THR A 70 11.41 -23.44 -7.07
C THR A 70 10.38 -22.53 -6.42
N GLN A 71 10.00 -22.82 -5.16
CA GLN A 71 9.08 -21.94 -4.42
C GLN A 71 9.72 -20.59 -4.11
N ILE A 72 11.05 -20.56 -3.92
CA ILE A 72 11.83 -19.34 -3.69
C ILE A 72 11.79 -18.44 -4.93
N GLU A 73 12.03 -18.98 -6.12
CA GLU A 73 11.92 -18.24 -7.38
C GLU A 73 10.49 -17.75 -7.62
N SER A 74 9.48 -18.56 -7.30
CA SER A 74 8.06 -18.15 -7.39
C SER A 74 7.79 -16.95 -6.50
N ALA A 75 8.21 -17.02 -5.23
CA ALA A 75 8.06 -15.93 -4.30
C ALA A 75 8.78 -14.67 -4.78
N ASP A 76 10.02 -14.79 -5.27
CA ASP A 76 10.80 -13.68 -5.79
C ASP A 76 10.14 -13.03 -7.01
N TYR A 77 9.64 -13.83 -7.95
CA TYR A 77 8.88 -13.37 -9.10
C TYR A 77 7.66 -12.55 -8.68
N TRP A 78 6.83 -13.10 -7.78
CA TRP A 78 5.59 -12.42 -7.39
C TRP A 78 5.83 -11.18 -6.55
N ILE A 79 6.90 -11.13 -5.74
CA ILE A 79 7.32 -9.89 -5.06
C ILE A 79 7.68 -8.81 -6.08
N THR A 80 8.50 -9.14 -7.09
CA THR A 80 8.89 -8.18 -8.14
C THR A 80 7.68 -7.72 -8.93
N TYR A 81 6.82 -8.64 -9.36
CA TYR A 81 5.60 -8.31 -10.09
C TYR A 81 4.65 -7.43 -9.28
N ALA A 82 4.54 -7.66 -7.97
CA ALA A 82 3.76 -6.78 -7.09
C ALA A 82 4.39 -5.39 -6.98
N ALA A 83 5.71 -5.29 -6.82
CA ALA A 83 6.43 -4.01 -6.77
C ALA A 83 6.23 -3.19 -8.05
N GLU A 84 6.38 -3.81 -9.21
CA GLU A 84 6.15 -3.19 -10.52
C GLU A 84 4.71 -2.72 -10.68
N ALA A 85 3.74 -3.54 -10.25
CA ALA A 85 2.34 -3.16 -10.27
C ALA A 85 2.02 -1.98 -9.35
N ILE A 86 2.70 -1.86 -8.19
CA ILE A 86 2.58 -0.69 -7.31
C ILE A 86 3.15 0.54 -8.02
N ALA A 87 4.35 0.45 -8.58
CA ALA A 87 4.97 1.56 -9.32
C ALA A 87 4.07 2.06 -10.47
N TYR A 88 3.50 1.12 -11.24
CA TYR A 88 2.56 1.45 -12.31
C TYR A 88 1.28 2.10 -11.77
N GLN A 89 0.72 1.59 -10.67
CA GLN A 89 -0.46 2.20 -10.04
C GLN A 89 -0.17 3.61 -9.51
N ARG A 90 1.03 3.87 -8.96
CA ARG A 90 1.43 5.20 -8.47
C ARG A 90 1.50 6.25 -9.56
N ALA A 91 1.87 5.85 -10.77
CA ALA A 91 1.98 6.73 -11.93
C ALA A 91 0.63 7.02 -12.62
N LYS A 92 -0.46 6.38 -12.19
CA LYS A 92 -1.78 6.56 -12.79
C LYS A 92 -2.55 7.73 -12.17
N ASP A 93 -3.23 8.45 -13.06
CA ASP A 93 -4.30 9.38 -12.70
C ASP A 93 -5.68 8.73 -12.78
N PHE A 94 -6.61 9.24 -11.99
CA PHE A 94 -7.95 8.69 -11.84
C PHE A 94 -9.01 9.75 -12.04
N SER A 95 -9.91 9.51 -12.99
CA SER A 95 -11.06 10.37 -13.26
C SER A 95 -12.25 10.11 -12.33
N SER A 96 -12.26 8.97 -11.61
CA SER A 96 -13.35 8.62 -10.69
C SER A 96 -12.89 7.72 -9.53
N ALA A 97 -13.64 7.80 -8.42
CA ALA A 97 -13.43 6.94 -7.26
C ALA A 97 -13.69 5.45 -7.57
N GLY A 98 -14.64 5.15 -8.47
CA GLY A 98 -14.93 3.77 -8.88
C GLY A 98 -13.77 3.12 -9.61
N THR A 99 -13.15 3.85 -10.55
CA THR A 99 -11.95 3.39 -11.27
C THR A 99 -10.77 3.21 -10.32
N LEU A 100 -10.55 4.16 -9.40
CA LEU A 100 -9.49 4.04 -8.39
C LEU A 100 -9.69 2.79 -7.54
N ARG A 101 -10.90 2.59 -7.01
CA ARG A 101 -11.22 1.43 -6.18
C ARG A 101 -10.96 0.11 -6.89
N SER A 102 -11.47 -0.05 -8.11
CA SER A 102 -11.28 -1.28 -8.89
C SER A 102 -9.80 -1.57 -9.14
N ASN A 103 -9.01 -0.55 -9.49
CA ASN A 103 -7.58 -0.70 -9.69
C ASN A 103 -6.83 -1.05 -8.39
N LEU A 104 -7.19 -0.43 -7.26
CA LEU A 104 -6.61 -0.75 -5.95
C LEU A 104 -6.98 -2.17 -5.48
N GLU A 105 -8.20 -2.65 -5.78
CA GLU A 105 -8.60 -4.03 -5.48
C GLU A 105 -7.79 -5.04 -6.31
N ASN A 106 -7.56 -4.75 -7.60
CA ASN A 106 -6.67 -5.55 -8.44
C ASN A 106 -5.22 -5.53 -7.95
N LEU A 107 -4.73 -4.37 -7.48
CA LEU A 107 -3.39 -4.25 -6.91
C LEU A 107 -3.26 -5.07 -5.62
N LYS A 108 -4.26 -4.98 -4.73
CA LYS A 108 -4.35 -5.80 -3.51
C LYS A 108 -4.23 -7.29 -3.83
N GLY A 109 -4.90 -7.76 -4.88
CA GLY A 109 -4.81 -9.15 -5.33
C GLY A 109 -3.38 -9.59 -5.65
N LYS A 110 -2.59 -8.74 -6.34
CA LYS A 110 -1.18 -9.01 -6.66
C LYS A 110 -0.30 -9.05 -5.41
N VAL A 111 -0.48 -8.11 -4.48
CA VAL A 111 0.26 -8.09 -3.20
C VAL A 111 -0.06 -9.32 -2.36
N LEU A 112 -1.34 -9.71 -2.27
CA LEU A 112 -1.76 -10.92 -1.56
C LEU A 112 -1.21 -12.19 -2.20
N LYS A 113 -1.13 -12.24 -3.53
CA LYS A 113 -0.50 -13.34 -4.26
C LYS A 113 0.99 -13.47 -3.89
N ALA A 114 1.74 -12.36 -3.90
CA ALA A 114 3.14 -12.34 -3.46
C ALA A 114 3.29 -12.86 -2.02
N LYS A 115 2.46 -12.38 -1.08
CA LYS A 115 2.44 -12.87 0.30
C LYS A 115 2.17 -14.38 0.38
N GLY A 116 1.27 -14.90 -0.45
CA GLY A 116 0.96 -16.31 -0.52
C GLY A 116 2.13 -17.17 -0.98
N GLU A 117 2.87 -16.73 -1.98
CA GLU A 117 4.05 -17.45 -2.49
C GLU A 117 5.22 -17.40 -1.50
N VAL A 118 5.46 -16.26 -0.84
CA VAL A 118 6.43 -16.18 0.26
C VAL A 118 6.09 -17.16 1.37
N LYS A 119 4.81 -17.27 1.73
CA LYS A 119 4.38 -18.25 2.74
C LYS A 119 4.70 -19.68 2.30
N LYS A 120 4.56 -20.02 1.02
CA LYS A 120 4.95 -21.35 0.53
C LYS A 120 6.45 -21.56 0.67
N ALA A 121 7.26 -20.63 0.16
CA ALA A 121 8.73 -20.70 0.21
C ALA A 121 9.29 -20.85 1.64
N LEU A 122 8.62 -20.27 2.64
CA LEU A 122 9.01 -20.43 4.06
C LEU A 122 8.73 -21.84 4.62
N ASN A 123 7.85 -22.62 3.99
CA ASN A 123 7.49 -23.98 4.39
C ASN A 123 8.14 -25.07 3.51
N GLU A 124 9.03 -24.67 2.61
CA GLU A 124 9.87 -25.56 1.79
C GLU A 124 11.13 -25.97 2.54
#